data_AF-A0A662J8G4-F1
#
_entry.id   AF-A0A662J8G4-F1
#
_cell.length_a   1.000
_cell.length_b   1.000
_cell.length_c   1.000
_cell.angle_alpha   90.00
_cell.angle_beta   90.00
_cell.angle_gamma   90.00
#
_symmetry.space_group_name_H-M   'P 1'
#
loop_
_entity.id
_entity.type
_entity.pdbx_description
1 polymer ?
#
loop_
_entity_poly.entity_id
_entity_poly.type
_entity_poly.pdbx_seq_one_letter_code
_entity_poly.pdbx_strand_id
1 'polypeptide(L)' 'SKIRHPGYLGIMLAYFGASLCLGSLPALMVASTLTALHVLTAIKEEELLLKKFGREYEEYMRKVRWRFIPGVY' A
#
# COMPACT_ATOMS: atom_id res chain seq x y z
N SER A 1 -6.21 9.92 -10.28
CA SER A 1 -6.14 8.56 -9.69
C SER A 1 -7.09 8.48 -8.51
N LYS A 2 -7.77 7.35 -8.26
CA LYS A 2 -8.63 7.17 -7.07
C LYS A 2 -7.85 6.62 -5.86
N ILE A 3 -6.65 6.10 -6.08
CA ILE A 3 -5.81 5.38 -5.11
C ILE A 3 -4.48 6.12 -4.95
N ARG A 4 -4.01 6.29 -3.71
CA ARG A 4 -2.73 6.95 -3.39
C ARG A 4 -1.53 6.06 -3.71
N HIS A 5 -1.64 4.75 -3.45
CA HIS A 5 -0.53 3.79 -3.57
C HIS A 5 -0.86 2.60 -4.49
N PRO A 6 -1.17 2.81 -5.78
CA PRO A 6 -1.51 1.72 -6.70
C PRO A 6 -0.33 0.76 -6.95
N GLY A 7 0.91 1.25 -6.90
CA GLY A 7 2.12 0.42 -7.04
C GLY A 7 2.31 -0.55 -5.89
N TYR A 8 2.09 -0.10 -4.65
CA TYR A 8 2.12 -0.94 -3.46
C TYR A 8 1.07 -2.05 -3.54
N LEU A 9 -0.15 -1.73 -3.97
CA LEU A 9 -1.20 -2.74 -4.16
C LEU A 9 -0.77 -3.80 -5.19
N GLY A 10 -0.19 -3.39 -6.32
CA GLY A 10 0.31 -4.32 -7.33
C GLY A 10 1.39 -5.26 -6.79
N ILE A 11 2.32 -4.73 -5.99
CA ILE A 11 3.39 -5.52 -5.35
C ILE A 11 2.80 -6.51 -4.33
N MET A 12 1.85 -6.09 -3.50
CA MET A 12 1.17 -6.96 -2.54
C MET A 12 0.47 -8.12 -3.26
N LEU A 13 -0.28 -7.83 -4.33
CA LEU A 13 -0.95 -8.84 -5.15
C LEU A 13 0.06 -9.80 -5.80
N ALA A 14 1.22 -9.30 -6.24
CA ALA A 14 2.28 -10.13 -6.79
C ALA A 14 2.86 -11.11 -5.75
N TYR A 15 3.07 -10.66 -4.50
CA TYR A 15 3.54 -11.54 -3.43
C TYR A 15 2.57 -12.68 -3.14
N PHE A 16 1.28 -12.36 -3.01
CA PHE A 16 0.25 -13.39 -2.78
C PHE A 16 0.09 -14.29 -4.00
N GLY A 17 0.09 -13.74 -5.21
CA GLY A 17 0.03 -14.52 -6.46
C GLY A 17 1.19 -15.51 -6.57
N ALA A 18 2.43 -15.04 -6.37
CA ALA A 18 3.62 -15.90 -6.39
C ALA A 18 3.55 -16.98 -5.30
N SER A 19 3.14 -16.61 -4.08
CA SER A 19 2.98 -17.55 -2.97
C SER A 19 1.94 -18.63 -3.24
N LEU A 20 0.82 -18.28 -3.87
CA LEU A 20 -0.24 -19.23 -4.24
C LEU A 20 0.21 -20.15 -5.37
N CYS A 21 0.91 -19.62 -6.38
CA CYS A 21 1.50 -20.42 -7.46
C CYS A 21 2.53 -21.44 -6.94
N LEU A 22 3.29 -21.08 -5.91
CA LEU A 22 4.25 -21.97 -5.25
C LEU A 22 3.58 -23.00 -4.32
N GLY A 23 2.31 -22.80 -3.93
CA GLY A 23 1.58 -23.68 -3.01
C GLY A 23 2.21 -23.82 -1.62
N SER A 24 3.02 -22.83 -1.20
CA SER A 24 3.89 -22.93 -0.02
C SER A 24 3.37 -22.08 1.13
N LEU A 25 3.05 -22.72 2.28
CA LEU A 25 2.65 -22.03 3.50
C LEU A 25 3.73 -21.04 4.01
N PRO A 26 5.03 -21.40 4.01
CA PRO A 26 6.09 -20.46 4.33
C PRO A 26 6.11 -19.23 3.41
N ALA A 27 5.86 -19.42 2.11
CA ALA A 27 5.79 -18.29 1.17
C ALA A 27 4.61 -17.36 1.50
N LEU A 28 3.47 -17.89 1.97
CA LEU A 28 2.31 -17.10 2.38
C LEU A 28 2.64 -16.25 3.62
N MET A 29 3.38 -16.81 4.58
CA MET A 29 3.83 -16.07 5.75
C MET A 29 4.76 -14.91 5.34
N VAL A 30 5.73 -15.17 4.46
CA VAL A 30 6.64 -14.14 3.96
C VAL A 30 5.88 -13.05 3.19
N ALA A 31 4.96 -13.42 2.31
CA ALA A 31 4.11 -12.48 1.57
C ALA A 31 3.28 -11.59 2.52
N SER A 32 2.75 -12.17 3.59
CA SER A 32 1.96 -11.44 4.60
C SER A 32 2.84 -10.46 5.39
N THR A 33 4.04 -10.89 5.81
CA THR A 33 5.01 -10.02 6.49
C THR A 33 5.45 -8.87 5.59
N LEU A 34 5.79 -9.14 4.33
CA LEU A 34 6.18 -8.11 3.36
C LEU A 34 5.04 -7.13 3.09
N THR A 35 3.81 -7.61 3.00
CA THR A 35 2.61 -6.78 2.85
C THR A 35 2.44 -5.84 4.04
N ALA A 36 2.57 -6.35 5.26
CA ALA A 36 2.50 -5.52 6.47
C ALA A 36 3.59 -4.43 6.49
N LEU A 37 4.84 -4.77 6.12
CA LEU A 37 5.93 -3.81 6.00
C LEU A 37 5.66 -2.73 4.96
N HIS A 38 5.05 -3.10 3.83
CA HIS A 38 4.68 -2.15 2.78
C HIS A 38 3.57 -1.19 3.25
N VAL A 39 2.59 -1.67 4.01
CA VAL A 39 1.56 -0.81 4.62
C VAL A 39 2.18 0.19 5.60
N LEU A 40 3.09 -0.27 6.47
CA LEU A 40 3.79 0.61 7.41
C LEU A 40 4.65 1.66 6.69
N THR A 41 5.33 1.25 5.62
CA THR A 41 6.11 2.16 4.77
C THR A 41 5.22 3.22 4.13
N ALA A 42 4.08 2.84 3.56
CA ALA A 42 3.13 3.77 2.95
C ALA A 42 2.59 4.80 3.95
N ILE A 43 2.34 4.40 5.21
CA ILE A 43 1.90 5.31 6.27
C ILE A 43 3.01 6.32 6.61
N LYS A 44 4.25 5.85 6.79
CA LYS A 44 5.40 6.73 7.06
C LYS A 44 5.70 7.68 5.90
N GLU A 45 5.54 7.20 4.67
CA GLU A 45 5.69 8.01 3.48
C GLU A 45 4.63 9.12 3.44
N GLU A 46 3.37 8.80 3.71
CA GLU A 46 2.31 9.83 3.83
C GLU A 46 2.63 10.86 4.92
N GLU A 47 3.16 10.45 6.08
CA GLU A 47 3.57 11.37 7.13
C GLU A 47 4.73 12.28 6.70
N LEU A 48 5.73 11.73 6.00
CA LEU A 48 6.84 12.48 5.42
C LEU A 48 6.37 13.46 4.35
N LEU A 49 5.44 13.04 3.49
CA LEU A 49 4.85 13.88 2.45
C LEU A 49 4.01 15.00 3.06
N LEU A 50 3.24 14.72 4.12
CA LEU A 50 2.53 15.75 4.89
C LEU A 50 3.51 16.76 5.51
N LYS A 51 4.62 16.30 6.10
CA LYS A 51 5.65 17.21 6.66
C LYS A 51 6.32 18.06 5.58
N LYS A 52 6.56 17.50 4.39
CA LYS A 52 7.27 18.17 3.31
C LYS A 52 6.40 19.14 2.51
N PHE A 53 5.16 18.77 2.24
CA PHE A 53 4.27 19.49 1.32
C PHE A 53 3.05 20.12 2.02
N GLY A 54 2.78 19.77 3.29
CA GLY A 54 1.75 20.38 4.11
C GLY A 54 0.36 20.37 3.46
N ARG A 55 -0.18 21.56 3.22
CA ARG A 55 -1.52 21.79 2.67
C ARG A 55 -1.72 21.19 1.28
N GLU A 56 -0.71 21.24 0.41
CA GLU A 56 -0.84 20.69 -0.96
C GLU A 56 -1.11 19.18 -0.92
N TYR A 57 -0.42 18.48 -0.02
CA TYR A 57 -0.62 17.05 0.16
C TYR A 57 -1.93 16.75 0.87
N GLU A 58 -2.36 17.59 1.81
CA GLU A 58 -3.67 17.46 2.45
C GLU A 58 -4.82 17.60 1.44
N GLU A 59 -4.75 18.57 0.53
CA GLU A 59 -5.70 18.71 -0.57
C GLU A 59 -5.66 17.52 -1.54
N TYR A 60 -4.48 17.00 -1.82
CA TYR A 60 -4.32 15.77 -2.60
C TYR A 60 -4.99 14.58 -1.92
N MET A 61 -4.80 14.39 -0.60
CA MET A 61 -5.45 13.32 0.18
C MET A 61 -6.99 13.45 0.18
N ARG A 62 -7.52 14.69 0.15
CA ARG A 62 -8.97 14.93 0.00
C ARG A 62 -9.50 14.53 -1.37
N LYS A 63 -8.74 14.81 -2.44
CA LYS A 63 -9.07 14.40 -3.82
C LYS A 63 -8.93 12.88 -4.02
N VAL A 64 -7.91 12.28 -3.41
CA VAL A 64 -7.56 10.85 -3.51
C VAL A 64 -7.69 10.20 -2.14
N ARG A 65 -8.94 9.91 -1.75
CA ARG A 65 -9.25 9.41 -0.40
C ARG A 65 -8.72 8.01 -0.10
N TRP A 66 -8.61 7.14 -1.11
CA TRP A 66 -8.32 5.73 -0.90
C TRP A 66 -6.81 5.46 -0.93
N ARG A 67 -6.31 4.71 0.07
CA ARG A 67 -4.90 4.32 0.19
C ARG A 67 -4.56 3.20 -0.78
N PHE A 68 -5.35 2.13 -0.76
CA PHE A 68 -5.11 0.89 -1.53
C PHE A 68 -6.34 0.47 -2.33
N ILE A 69 -7.53 0.35 -1.71
CA ILE A 69 -8.74 -0.22 -2.33
C ILE A 69 -9.89 0.82 -2.28
N PRO A 70 -10.40 1.28 -3.44
CA PRO A 70 -11.55 2.17 -3.49
C PRO A 70 -12.78 1.55 -2.82
N GLY A 71 -13.37 2.24 -1.84
CA GLY A 71 -14.58 1.79 -1.14
C GLY A 71 -14.31 1.05 0.18
N VAL A 72 -13.06 0.64 0.44
CA VAL A 72 -12.68 -0.08 1.67
C VAL A 72 -11.62 0.69 2.43
N TYR A 73 -10.51 1.05 1.76
CA TYR A 73 -9.35 1.65 2.41
C TYR A 73 -8.45 2.44 1.47
#